data_AF-B0NR95-F1
#
_entry.id   AF-B0NR95-F1
#
_cell.length_a   1.000
_cell.length_b   1.000
_cell.length_c   1.000
_cell.angle_alpha   90.00
_cell.angle_beta   90.00
_cell.angle_gamma   90.00
#
_symmetry.space_group_name_H-M   'P 1'
#
loop_
_entity.id
_entity.type
_entity.pdbx_description
1 polymer ?
#
loop_
_entity_poly.entity_id
_entity_poly.type
_entity_poly.pdbx_seq_one_letter_code
_entity_poly.pdbx_strand_id
1 'polypeptide(L)'
;MKKINLLLFFLLLACALPAQDGISVFIGRANRYASVELSDYRKRLCLEYNISNHSLDDYYRRCGNDWGNVGIALEIARTSGKKMRDVCDYYKRYHRYGWNRILVEIGIKPGSMYYNPFYNRVHHHSDCWHEYYNSYCERHDKFHHKKHKYRKPKKHHKRHCRHYDDD
;
A
#
# COMPACT_ATOMS: atom_id res chain seq x y z
N MET A 1 -19.85 -34.28 25.91
CA MET A 1 -18.90 -34.26 24.78
C MET A 1 -19.29 -33.32 23.63
N LYS A 2 -20.57 -33.17 23.25
CA LYS A 2 -20.98 -32.31 22.11
C LYS A 2 -20.74 -30.80 22.29
N LYS A 3 -20.85 -30.27 23.52
CA LYS A 3 -20.68 -28.82 23.81
C LYS A 3 -19.22 -28.35 23.76
N ILE A 4 -18.26 -29.21 24.10
CA ILE A 4 -16.81 -28.89 24.07
C ILE A 4 -16.30 -28.83 22.63
N ASN A 5 -16.75 -29.76 21.77
CA ASN A 5 -16.41 -29.75 20.35
C ASN A 5 -16.98 -28.53 19.62
N LEU A 6 -18.16 -28.04 20.01
CA LEU A 6 -18.75 -26.84 19.44
C LEU A 6 -17.95 -25.57 19.81
N LEU A 7 -17.49 -25.47 21.06
CA LEU A 7 -16.63 -24.37 21.53
C LEU A 7 -15.27 -24.34 20.84
N LEU A 8 -14.64 -25.51 20.63
CA LEU A 8 -13.39 -25.63 19.87
C LEU A 8 -13.57 -25.24 18.39
N PHE A 9 -14.73 -25.55 17.80
CA PHE A 9 -15.05 -25.16 16.43
C PHE A 9 -15.20 -23.63 16.28
N PHE A 10 -15.84 -22.96 17.25
CA PHE A 10 -15.89 -21.49 17.28
C PHE A 10 -14.54 -20.83 17.57
N LEU A 11 -13.69 -21.45 18.39
CA LEU A 11 -12.33 -20.96 18.69
C LEU A 11 -11.42 -21.03 17.45
N LEU A 12 -11.54 -22.10 16.64
CA LEU A 12 -10.81 -22.25 15.37
C LEU A 12 -11.33 -21.31 14.27
N LEU A 13 -12.63 -21.02 14.25
CA LEU A 13 -13.24 -20.09 13.30
C LEU A 13 -12.91 -18.61 13.63
N ALA A 14 -12.74 -18.27 14.92
CA ALA A 14 -12.35 -16.93 15.36
C ALA A 14 -10.91 -16.54 14.95
N CYS A 15 -10.03 -17.53 14.70
CA CYS A 15 -8.67 -17.31 14.20
C CYS A 15 -8.58 -17.18 12.67
N ALA A 16 -9.70 -17.33 11.95
CA ALA A 16 -9.76 -17.21 10.49
C ALA A 16 -10.16 -15.81 10.00
N LEU A 17 -10.04 -14.78 10.85
CA LEU A 17 -10.04 -13.41 10.33
C LEU A 17 -8.81 -13.28 9.42
N PRO A 18 -8.96 -12.97 8.13
CA PRO A 18 -7.80 -12.71 7.30
C PRO A 18 -7.06 -11.54 7.94
N ALA A 19 -5.88 -11.81 8.52
CA ALA A 19 -4.94 -10.76 8.82
C ALA A 19 -4.74 -10.02 7.50
N GLN A 20 -5.15 -8.74 7.45
CA GLN A 20 -5.07 -8.00 6.20
C GLN A 20 -3.63 -8.01 5.73
N ASP A 21 -3.39 -8.57 4.54
CA ASP A 21 -2.07 -8.57 3.91
C ASP A 21 -1.62 -7.11 3.78
N GLY A 22 -0.46 -6.77 4.36
CA GLY A 22 0.07 -5.41 4.37
C GLY A 22 0.18 -4.81 2.97
N ILE A 23 0.40 -5.66 1.95
CA ILE A 23 0.41 -5.25 0.54
C ILE A 23 -1.00 -4.84 0.07
N SER A 24 -2.02 -5.62 0.40
CA SER A 24 -3.40 -5.31 0.05
C SER A 24 -3.88 -4.02 0.73
N VAL A 25 -3.48 -3.79 1.99
CA VAL A 25 -3.76 -2.54 2.71
C VAL A 25 -3.07 -1.35 2.05
N PHE A 26 -1.79 -1.50 1.67
CA PHE A 26 -1.05 -0.48 0.94
C PHE A 26 -1.73 -0.11 -0.37
N ILE A 27 -2.06 -1.10 -1.21
CA ILE A 27 -2.69 -0.89 -2.52
C ILE A 27 -4.03 -0.17 -2.34
N GLY A 28 -4.86 -0.63 -1.40
CA GLY A 28 -6.17 -0.01 -1.14
C GLY A 28 -6.05 1.45 -0.70
N ARG A 29 -5.09 1.78 0.16
CA ARG A 29 -4.87 3.17 0.62
C ARG A 29 -4.27 4.06 -0.48
N ALA A 30 -3.31 3.54 -1.24
CA ALA A 30 -2.72 4.24 -2.38
C ALA A 30 -3.78 4.58 -3.43
N ASN A 31 -4.59 3.61 -3.85
CA ASN A 31 -5.67 3.82 -4.81
C ASN A 31 -6.73 4.79 -4.28
N ARG A 32 -7.08 4.69 -3.00
CA ARG A 32 -8.04 5.61 -2.39
C ARG A 32 -7.52 7.05 -2.39
N TYR A 33 -6.24 7.27 -2.13
CA TYR A 33 -5.66 8.61 -2.23
C TYR A 33 -5.58 9.09 -3.68
N ALA A 34 -5.04 8.27 -4.59
CA ALA A 34 -4.95 8.58 -6.01
C ALA A 34 -6.32 8.89 -6.65
N SER A 35 -7.41 8.30 -6.14
CA SER A 35 -8.77 8.56 -6.64
C SER A 35 -9.31 9.96 -6.34
N VAL A 36 -8.78 10.63 -5.31
CA VAL A 36 -9.24 11.97 -4.91
C VAL A 36 -8.25 13.06 -5.25
N GLU A 37 -6.95 12.75 -5.31
CA GLU A 37 -5.90 13.73 -5.59
C GLU A 37 -4.74 13.08 -6.35
N LEU A 38 -4.99 12.72 -7.62
CA LEU A 38 -4.02 12.01 -8.46
C LEU A 38 -2.75 12.85 -8.72
N SER A 39 -2.89 14.16 -8.87
CA SER A 39 -1.76 15.05 -9.21
C SER A 39 -0.70 15.03 -8.10
N ASP A 40 -1.11 15.28 -6.87
CA ASP A 40 -0.20 15.22 -5.72
C ASP A 40 0.32 13.80 -5.48
N TYR A 41 -0.53 12.76 -5.62
CA TYR A 41 -0.05 11.37 -5.51
C TYR A 41 1.11 11.09 -6.47
N ARG A 42 0.99 11.49 -7.74
CA ARG A 42 2.06 11.36 -8.74
C ARG A 42 3.27 12.20 -8.39
N LYS A 43 3.10 13.45 -7.95
CA LYS A 43 4.19 14.33 -7.49
C LYS A 43 5.01 13.64 -6.39
N ARG A 44 4.35 13.04 -5.40
CA ARG A 44 5.02 12.30 -4.30
C ARG A 44 5.78 11.08 -4.79
N LEU A 45 5.22 10.29 -5.72
CA LEU A 45 5.94 9.17 -6.32
C LEU A 45 7.18 9.65 -7.10
N CYS A 46 7.05 10.72 -7.90
CA CYS A 46 8.18 11.29 -8.61
C CYS A 46 9.33 11.69 -7.66
N LEU A 47 8.99 12.36 -6.55
CA LEU A 47 9.97 12.85 -5.58
C LEU A 47 10.60 11.72 -4.76
N GLU A 48 9.82 10.74 -4.31
CA GLU A 48 10.34 9.64 -3.46
C GLU A 48 11.21 8.66 -4.24
N TYR A 49 10.87 8.37 -5.50
CA TYR A 49 11.60 7.37 -6.30
C TYR A 49 12.51 7.99 -7.37
N ASN A 50 12.58 9.33 -7.45
CA ASN A 50 13.33 10.06 -8.47
C ASN A 50 12.99 9.61 -9.90
N ILE A 51 11.70 9.61 -10.22
CA ILE A 51 11.15 9.17 -11.51
C ILE A 51 10.34 10.29 -12.16
N SER A 52 10.30 10.32 -13.49
CA SER A 52 9.51 11.29 -14.23
C SER A 52 8.03 10.91 -14.31
N ASN A 53 7.16 11.90 -14.47
CA ASN A 53 5.73 11.68 -14.74
C ASN A 53 5.49 10.80 -15.97
N HIS A 54 6.27 10.98 -17.04
CA HIS A 54 6.18 10.14 -18.23
C HIS A 54 6.49 8.67 -17.92
N SER A 55 7.47 8.39 -17.06
CA SER A 55 7.77 7.03 -16.63
C SER A 55 6.60 6.43 -15.83
N LEU A 56 5.94 7.23 -14.98
CA LEU A 56 4.76 6.79 -14.24
C LEU A 56 3.60 6.39 -15.16
N ASP A 57 3.38 7.10 -16.27
CA ASP A 57 2.34 6.74 -17.24
C ASP A 57 2.61 5.38 -17.91
N ASP A 58 3.88 5.05 -18.16
CA ASP A 58 4.28 3.73 -18.64
C ASP A 58 4.08 2.65 -17.58
N TYR A 59 4.50 2.92 -16.34
CA TYR A 59 4.33 1.97 -15.24
C TYR A 59 2.87 1.72 -14.89
N TYR A 60 2.01 2.74 -14.96
CA TYR A 60 0.57 2.59 -14.76
C TYR A 60 -0.03 1.58 -15.75
N ARG A 61 0.26 1.73 -17.04
CA ARG A 61 -0.19 0.79 -18.08
C ARG A 61 0.37 -0.62 -17.86
N ARG A 62 1.65 -0.73 -17.48
CA ARG A 62 2.32 -2.02 -17.22
C ARG A 62 1.85 -2.72 -15.95
N CYS A 63 1.38 -1.97 -14.95
CA CYS A 63 0.92 -2.48 -13.66
C CYS A 63 -0.61 -2.66 -13.59
N GLY A 64 -1.26 -2.86 -14.74
CA GLY A 64 -2.69 -3.17 -14.81
C GLY A 64 -3.62 -1.96 -14.65
N ASN A 65 -3.15 -0.76 -14.99
CA ASN A 65 -3.90 0.49 -14.83
C ASN A 65 -4.36 0.72 -13.37
N ASP A 66 -3.48 0.44 -12.42
CA ASP A 66 -3.74 0.57 -10.99
C ASP A 66 -2.58 1.29 -10.30
N TRP A 67 -2.88 2.39 -9.62
CA TRP A 67 -1.86 3.24 -9.00
C TRP A 67 -1.25 2.61 -7.74
N GLY A 68 -2.02 1.82 -6.99
CA GLY A 68 -1.51 1.03 -5.88
C GLY A 68 -0.52 -0.05 -6.34
N ASN A 69 -0.78 -0.67 -7.49
CA ASN A 69 0.15 -1.60 -8.13
C ASN A 69 1.44 -0.89 -8.60
N VAL A 70 1.35 0.34 -9.11
CA VAL A 70 2.55 1.16 -9.41
C VAL A 70 3.33 1.42 -8.12
N GLY A 71 2.66 1.83 -7.06
CA GLY A 71 3.30 2.12 -5.76
C GLY A 71 4.03 0.90 -5.19
N ILE A 72 3.42 -0.29 -5.19
CA ILE A 72 4.07 -1.49 -4.66
C ILE A 72 5.22 -1.95 -5.56
N ALA A 73 5.09 -1.83 -6.89
CA ALA A 73 6.17 -2.15 -7.80
C ALA A 73 7.39 -1.22 -7.61
N LEU A 74 7.16 0.07 -7.32
CA LEU A 74 8.22 1.01 -6.99
C LEU A 74 8.90 0.66 -5.65
N GLU A 75 8.14 0.24 -4.65
CA GLU A 75 8.71 -0.26 -3.38
C GLU A 75 9.57 -1.52 -3.57
N ILE A 76 9.13 -2.43 -4.43
CA ILE A 76 9.90 -3.63 -4.80
C ILE A 76 11.18 -3.23 -5.52
N ALA A 77 11.11 -2.34 -6.51
CA ALA A 77 12.27 -1.87 -7.26
C ALA A 77 13.29 -1.19 -6.34
N ARG A 78 12.82 -0.29 -5.47
CA ARG A 78 13.65 0.42 -4.49
C ARG A 78 14.34 -0.53 -3.51
N THR A 79 13.60 -1.52 -3.01
CA THR A 79 14.14 -2.43 -1.98
C THR A 79 15.06 -3.49 -2.55
N SER A 80 14.75 -4.04 -3.73
CA SER A 80 15.55 -5.07 -4.37
C SER A 80 16.72 -4.52 -5.21
N GLY A 81 16.74 -3.22 -5.49
CA GLY A 81 17.68 -2.59 -6.41
C GLY A 81 17.44 -2.94 -7.89
N LYS A 82 16.34 -3.63 -8.21
CA LYS A 82 15.98 -3.96 -9.61
C LYS A 82 15.43 -2.76 -10.34
N LYS A 83 15.59 -2.74 -11.67
CA LYS A 83 14.95 -1.73 -12.50
C LYS A 83 13.43 -1.92 -12.45
N MET A 84 12.69 -0.83 -12.39
CA MET A 84 11.22 -0.86 -12.37
C MET A 84 10.62 -1.64 -13.56
N ARG A 85 11.27 -1.58 -14.72
CA ARG A 85 10.88 -2.35 -15.92
C ARG A 85 10.94 -3.85 -15.68
N ASP A 86 11.95 -4.34 -14.98
CA ASP A 86 12.09 -5.76 -14.64
C ASP A 86 10.97 -6.18 -13.69
N VAL A 87 10.64 -5.35 -12.70
CA VAL A 87 9.52 -5.59 -11.77
C VAL A 87 8.18 -5.66 -12.50
N CYS A 88 7.96 -4.77 -13.47
CA CYS A 88 6.79 -4.81 -14.34
C CYS A 88 6.72 -6.11 -15.17
N ASP A 89 7.87 -6.63 -15.61
CA ASP A 89 7.92 -7.90 -16.35
C ASP A 89 7.60 -9.09 -15.44
N TYR A 90 8.02 -9.06 -14.16
CA TYR A 90 7.56 -10.01 -13.15
C TYR A 90 6.06 -9.91 -12.90
N TYR A 91 5.52 -8.68 -12.80
CA TYR A 91 4.08 -8.45 -12.66
C TYR A 91 3.32 -9.08 -13.83
N LYS A 92 3.72 -8.80 -15.07
CA LYS A 92 3.10 -9.39 -16.27
C LYS A 92 3.05 -10.93 -16.19
N ARG A 93 4.13 -11.58 -15.72
CA ARG A 93 4.21 -13.05 -15.62
C ARG A 93 3.40 -13.64 -14.47
N TYR A 94 3.37 -12.97 -13.31
CA TYR A 94 2.95 -13.61 -12.05
C TYR A 94 1.78 -12.94 -11.33
N HIS A 95 1.26 -11.79 -11.79
CA HIS A 95 0.18 -11.05 -11.10
C HIS A 95 -1.07 -11.89 -10.81
N ARG A 96 -1.39 -12.88 -11.66
CA ARG A 96 -2.50 -13.82 -11.43
C ARG A 96 -2.39 -14.65 -10.14
N TYR A 97 -1.18 -14.73 -9.58
CA TYR A 97 -0.87 -15.41 -8.32
C TYR A 97 -0.68 -14.44 -7.13
N GLY A 98 -0.90 -13.15 -7.36
CA GLY A 98 -0.74 -12.09 -6.37
C GLY A 98 0.70 -11.62 -6.18
N TRP A 99 0.83 -10.48 -5.48
CA TRP A 99 2.12 -9.84 -5.21
C TRP A 99 3.08 -10.70 -4.39
N ASN A 100 2.58 -11.51 -3.47
CA ASN A 100 3.42 -12.42 -2.68
C ASN A 100 4.21 -13.40 -3.58
N ARG A 101 3.64 -13.86 -4.70
CA ARG A 101 4.39 -14.68 -5.66
C ARG A 101 5.51 -13.87 -6.32
N ILE A 102 5.22 -12.65 -6.75
CA ILE A 102 6.20 -11.75 -7.37
C ILE A 102 7.38 -11.47 -6.42
N LEU A 103 7.10 -11.22 -5.14
CA LEU A 103 8.13 -10.98 -4.12
C LEU A 103 9.10 -12.16 -3.99
N VAL A 104 8.57 -13.38 -3.92
CA VAL A 104 9.39 -14.60 -3.83
C VAL A 104 10.29 -14.75 -5.06
N GLU A 105 9.75 -14.56 -6.26
CA GLU A 105 10.50 -14.65 -7.52
C GLU A 105 11.59 -13.58 -7.64
N ILE A 106 11.36 -12.40 -7.06
CA ILE A 106 12.33 -11.30 -7.02
C ILE A 106 13.40 -11.51 -5.94
N GLY A 107 13.13 -12.35 -4.94
CA GLY A 107 14.03 -12.65 -3.82
C GLY A 107 13.71 -11.92 -2.52
N ILE A 108 12.57 -11.21 -2.44
CA ILE A 108 12.05 -10.58 -1.22
C ILE A 108 11.22 -11.63 -0.48
N LYS A 109 11.87 -12.51 0.28
CA LYS A 109 11.24 -13.62 1.01
C LYS A 109 11.68 -13.66 2.47
N PRO A 110 10.93 -14.29 3.39
CA PRO A 110 11.33 -14.42 4.79
C PRO A 110 12.77 -14.94 4.92
N GLY A 111 13.57 -14.31 5.79
CA GLY A 111 14.99 -14.62 5.98
C GLY A 111 15.94 -13.94 4.98
N SER A 112 15.44 -13.33 3.90
CA SER A 112 16.27 -12.48 3.03
C SER A 112 16.57 -11.13 3.69
N MET A 113 17.71 -10.53 3.34
CA MET A 113 18.08 -9.18 3.80
C MET A 113 17.09 -8.10 3.35
N TYR A 114 16.25 -8.38 2.34
CA TYR A 114 15.30 -7.42 1.76
C TYR A 114 13.92 -7.45 2.45
N TYR A 115 13.58 -8.53 3.16
CA TYR A 115 12.22 -8.75 3.65
C TYR A 115 11.75 -7.68 4.65
N ASN A 116 12.52 -7.48 5.72
CA ASN A 116 12.17 -6.49 6.74
C ASN A 116 12.21 -5.04 6.20
N PRO A 117 13.24 -4.62 5.44
CA PRO A 117 13.24 -3.30 4.81
C PRO A 117 12.03 -3.05 3.91
N PHE A 118 11.62 -4.04 3.12
CA PHE A 118 10.46 -3.93 2.23
C PHE A 118 9.18 -3.65 3.02
N TYR A 119 8.85 -4.51 3.99
CA TYR A 119 7.62 -4.35 4.76
C TYR A 119 7.62 -3.10 5.64
N ASN A 120 8.79 -2.67 6.14
CA ASN A 120 8.91 -1.40 6.86
C ASN A 120 8.52 -0.21 5.98
N ARG A 121 8.97 -0.19 4.72
CA ARG A 121 8.60 0.87 3.76
C ARG A 121 7.14 0.78 3.34
N VAL A 122 6.64 -0.43 3.05
CA VAL A 122 5.22 -0.66 2.72
C VAL A 122 4.31 -0.16 3.84
N HIS A 123 4.61 -0.49 5.10
CA HIS A 123 3.83 0.00 6.23
C HIS A 123 3.91 1.52 6.38
N HIS A 124 5.11 2.09 6.29
CA HIS A 124 5.29 3.54 6.41
C HIS A 124 4.52 4.31 5.34
N HIS A 125 4.69 3.97 4.06
CA HIS A 125 4.01 4.65 2.97
C HIS A 125 2.51 4.36 2.94
N SER A 126 2.09 3.16 3.34
CA SER A 126 0.66 2.86 3.54
C SER A 126 0.02 3.81 4.55
N ASP A 127 0.68 4.06 5.69
CA ASP A 127 0.19 5.04 6.67
C ASP A 127 0.17 6.46 6.08
N CYS A 128 1.20 6.86 5.33
CA CYS A 128 1.21 8.17 4.67
C CYS A 128 0.06 8.35 3.66
N TRP A 129 -0.21 7.37 2.80
CA TRP A 129 -1.35 7.44 1.87
C TRP A 129 -2.68 7.57 2.59
N HIS A 130 -2.84 6.91 3.74
CA HIS A 130 -4.04 7.06 4.56
C HIS A 130 -4.17 8.46 5.15
N GLU A 131 -3.08 9.02 5.67
CA GLU A 131 -3.04 10.37 6.23
C GLU A 131 -3.33 11.43 5.17
N TYR A 132 -2.71 11.35 3.98
CA TYR A 132 -2.96 12.29 2.89
C TYR A 132 -4.40 12.23 2.39
N TYR A 133 -4.98 11.03 2.27
CA TYR A 133 -6.40 10.89 1.95
C TYR A 133 -7.30 11.53 2.99
N ASN A 134 -7.06 11.27 4.28
CA ASN A 134 -7.86 11.86 5.36
C ASN A 134 -7.74 13.40 5.37
N SER A 135 -6.52 13.92 5.21
CA SER A 135 -6.26 15.37 5.11
C SER A 135 -6.96 16.00 3.90
N TYR A 136 -6.97 15.31 2.75
CA TYR A 136 -7.73 15.76 1.59
C TYR A 136 -9.24 15.85 1.90
N CYS A 137 -9.81 14.79 2.49
CA CYS A 137 -11.23 14.76 2.84
C CYS A 137 -11.62 15.86 3.85
N GLU A 138 -10.80 16.09 4.87
CA GLU A 138 -11.02 17.16 5.87
C GLU A 138 -11.04 18.56 5.23
N ARG A 139 -10.25 18.79 4.18
CA ARG A 139 -10.23 20.06 3.44
C ARG A 139 -11.38 20.19 2.43
N HIS A 140 -11.92 19.07 1.96
CA HIS A 140 -12.88 19.02 0.85
C HIS A 140 -14.21 18.42 1.30
N ASP A 141 -14.83 19.06 2.29
CA ASP A 141 -16.00 18.70 3.13
C ASP A 141 -17.27 18.17 2.41
N LYS A 142 -17.25 17.98 1.08
CA LYS A 142 -18.39 17.53 0.26
C LYS A 142 -18.62 16.01 0.20
N PHE A 143 -17.80 15.17 0.85
CA PHE A 143 -17.91 13.71 0.76
C PHE A 143 -18.32 12.98 2.05
N HIS A 144 -18.68 13.71 3.12
CA HIS A 144 -19.08 13.09 4.37
C HIS A 144 -20.58 12.79 4.42
N HIS A 145 -20.98 11.57 4.01
CA HIS A 145 -22.14 10.95 4.64
C HIS A 145 -21.84 10.83 6.14
N LYS A 146 -22.70 11.45 6.96
CA LYS A 146 -22.62 11.50 8.43
C LYS A 146 -22.11 10.18 9.02
N LYS A 147 -20.93 10.20 9.64
CA LYS A 147 -20.53 9.16 10.59
C LYS A 147 -20.51 9.75 12.00
N HIS A 148 -21.21 9.06 12.89
CA HIS A 148 -21.29 9.37 14.32
C HIS A 148 -19.91 9.68 14.91
N LYS A 149 -19.85 10.79 15.68
CA LYS A 149 -18.66 11.26 16.39
C LYS A 149 -18.15 10.20 17.36
N TYR A 150 -17.23 9.34 16.92
CA TYR A 150 -16.33 8.67 17.83
C TYR A 150 -15.09 9.55 17.99
N ARG A 151 -14.89 10.13 19.18
CA ARG A 151 -13.68 10.89 19.52
C ARG A 151 -12.47 9.94 19.40
N LYS A 152 -11.70 10.05 18.32
CA LYS A 152 -10.38 9.43 18.24
C LYS A 152 -9.46 10.14 19.25
N PRO A 153 -8.71 9.40 20.11
CA PRO A 153 -7.71 10.01 20.96
C PRO A 153 -6.66 10.72 20.08
N LYS A 154 -6.22 11.91 20.49
CA LYS A 154 -5.13 12.65 19.83
C LYS A 154 -3.86 11.78 19.90
N LYS A 155 -3.51 11.11 18.80
CA LYS A 155 -2.23 10.40 18.68
C LYS A 155 -1.14 11.44 18.42
N HIS A 156 -0.37 11.74 19.45
CA HIS A 156 0.91 12.45 19.34
C HIS A 156 1.97 11.55 18.72
N HIS A 157 1.87 11.22 17.43
CA HIS A 157 3.01 10.74 16.66
C HIS A 157 2.94 11.40 15.29
N LYS A 158 3.64 12.53 15.13
CA LYS A 158 4.09 13.01 13.82
C LYS A 158 5.03 11.92 13.28
N ARG A 159 4.51 10.92 12.56
CA ARG A 159 5.34 10.18 11.62
C ARG A 159 5.55 11.12 10.44
N HIS A 160 6.80 11.50 10.22
CA HIS A 160 7.19 12.45 9.18
C HIS A 160 6.97 11.84 7.79
N CYS A 161 5.73 11.78 7.32
CA CYS A 161 5.46 11.74 5.90
C CYS A 161 5.98 13.08 5.36
N ARG A 162 6.98 13.08 4.46
CA ARG A 162 7.53 14.33 3.95
C ARG A 162 6.40 15.12 3.31
N HIS A 163 6.02 16.24 3.91
CA HIS A 163 5.23 17.25 3.22
C HIS A 163 6.21 17.90 2.26
N TYR A 164 6.03 17.61 0.98
CA TYR A 164 6.71 18.35 -0.08
C TYR A 164 5.88 19.61 -0.25
N ASP A 165 6.46 20.75 0.09
CA ASP A 165 5.81 22.04 -0.11
C ASP A 165 5.60 22.27 -1.63
N ASP A 166 4.52 22.98 -1.96
CA ASP A 166 4.22 23.38 -3.33
C ASP A 166 4.99 24.65 -3.66
N ASP A 167 6.19 24.50 -4.24
CA ASP A 167 6.93 25.58 -4.90
C ASP A 167 6.25 25.97 -6.24
#